data_AF-A0A6A8LU61-F1
#
_entry.id   AF-A0A6A8LU61-F1
#
_cell.length_a   1.000
_cell.length_b   1.000
_cell.length_c   1.000
_cell.angle_alpha   90.00
_cell.angle_beta   90.00
_cell.angle_gamma   90.00
#
_symmetry.space_group_name_H-M   'P 1'
#
loop_
_entity.id
_entity.type
_entity.pdbx_description
1 polymer ?
#
loop_
_entity_poly.entity_id
_entity_poly.type
_entity_poly.pdbx_seq_one_letter_code
_entity_poly.pdbx_strand_id
1 'polypeptide(L)' 'MRGSHHHHHHGSSVIKSVMKIKLRMEGSVNGHNFVIVGEGEGKPYEGTQSMDLTVKESAPLPFAYD' A
#
# COMPACT_ATOMS: atom_id res chain seq x y z
N MET A 1 0.40 -6.49 -51.99
CA MET A 1 -0.19 -6.92 -50.70
C MET A 1 0.95 -7.23 -49.73
N ARG A 2 1.23 -6.36 -48.77
CA ARG A 2 2.13 -6.63 -47.64
C ARG A 2 1.42 -6.12 -46.39
N GLY A 3 0.85 -7.05 -45.63
CA GLY A 3 0.22 -6.76 -44.34
C GLY A 3 1.30 -6.51 -43.29
N SER A 4 1.32 -5.30 -42.73
CA SER A 4 2.06 -4.98 -41.52
C SER A 4 1.41 -5.69 -40.34
N HIS A 5 2.02 -6.79 -39.88
CA HIS A 5 1.69 -7.39 -38.59
C HIS A 5 2.17 -6.46 -37.47
N HIS A 6 1.27 -5.59 -37.02
CA HIS A 6 1.42 -4.92 -35.74
C HIS A 6 1.09 -5.95 -34.64
N HIS A 7 2.13 -6.45 -33.98
CA HIS A 7 1.98 -7.18 -32.73
C HIS A 7 1.50 -6.20 -31.65
N HIS A 8 0.20 -6.15 -31.43
CA HIS A 8 -0.36 -5.55 -30.22
C HIS A 8 -0.01 -6.45 -29.04
N HIS A 9 1.03 -6.10 -28.29
CA HIS A 9 1.16 -6.58 -26.92
C HIS A 9 0.06 -5.90 -26.09
N HIS A 10 -1.08 -6.58 -25.92
CA HIS A 10 -2.02 -6.29 -24.84
C HIS A 10 -1.40 -6.76 -23.51
N GLY A 11 -0.38 -6.04 -23.04
CA GLY A 11 0.01 -6.09 -21.64
C GLY A 11 -0.98 -5.22 -20.87
N SER A 12 -1.92 -5.81 -20.14
CA SER A 12 -2.65 -5.06 -19.12
C SER A 12 -1.62 -4.46 -18.17
N SER A 13 -1.70 -3.15 -17.92
CA SER A 13 -0.87 -2.51 -16.90
C SER A 13 -1.02 -3.29 -15.60
N VAL A 14 0.11 -3.67 -14.98
CA VAL A 14 0.11 -4.34 -13.67
C VAL A 14 -0.39 -3.39 -12.56
N ILE A 15 -0.35 -2.08 -12.83
CA ILE A 15 -0.92 -1.05 -11.97
C ILE A 15 -2.34 -0.76 -12.44
N LYS A 16 -3.31 -0.95 -11.53
CA LYS A 16 -4.72 -0.64 -11.76
C LYS A 16 -5.04 0.77 -11.26
N SER A 17 -6.16 1.33 -11.71
CA SER A 17 -6.66 2.63 -11.23
C SER A 17 -6.97 2.64 -9.73
N VAL A 18 -7.28 1.49 -9.16
CA VAL A 18 -7.50 1.27 -7.72
C VAL A 18 -6.69 0.06 -7.29
N MET A 19 -5.91 0.20 -6.22
CA MET A 19 -5.04 -0.84 -5.66
C MET A 19 -5.30 -0.98 -4.16
N LYS A 20 -5.47 -2.22 -3.68
CA LYS A 20 -5.57 -2.52 -2.25
C LYS A 20 -4.19 -2.51 -1.59
N ILE A 21 -4.13 -2.08 -0.34
CA ILE A 21 -2.92 -2.00 0.48
C ILE A 21 -3.08 -2.91 1.70
N LYS A 22 -2.04 -3.70 2.00
CA LYS A 22 -1.86 -4.38 3.28
C LYS A 22 -0.48 -4.03 3.82
N LEU A 23 -0.43 -3.51 5.03
CA LEU A 23 0.77 -3.03 5.69
C LEU A 23 1.00 -3.83 6.98
N ARG A 24 2.27 -4.13 7.27
CA ARG A 24 2.75 -4.54 8.59
C ARG A 24 3.96 -3.69 8.95
N MET A 25 3.90 -3.03 10.10
CA MET A 25 4.96 -2.20 10.65
C MET A 25 5.41 -2.79 11.99
N GLU A 26 6.71 -2.98 12.11
CA GLU A 26 7.39 -3.47 13.31
C GLU A 26 8.48 -2.48 13.65
N GLY A 27 8.55 -2.05 14.90
CA GLY A 27 9.53 -1.05 15.29
C GLY A 27 9.68 -0.90 16.79
N SER A 28 10.55 0.02 17.15
CA SER A 28 10.81 0.42 18.54
C SER A 28 11.00 1.92 18.61
N VAL A 29 10.34 2.58 19.55
CA VAL A 29 10.57 3.99 19.90
C VAL A 29 11.02 4.05 21.34
N ASN A 30 12.22 4.59 21.59
CA ASN A 30 12.83 4.67 22.92
C ASN A 30 12.85 3.33 23.69
N GLY A 31 13.07 2.21 22.97
CA GLY A 31 13.09 0.86 23.54
C GLY A 31 11.70 0.23 23.72
N HIS A 32 10.63 0.95 23.40
CA HIS A 32 9.27 0.41 23.40
C HIS A 32 8.93 -0.21 22.04
N ASN A 33 8.88 -1.54 21.98
CA ASN A 33 8.55 -2.28 20.77
C ASN A 33 7.05 -2.24 20.49
N PHE A 34 6.68 -2.16 19.21
CA PHE A 34 5.28 -2.14 18.78
C PHE A 34 5.09 -2.86 17.45
N VAL A 35 3.85 -3.29 17.22
CA VAL A 35 3.37 -3.81 15.94
C VAL A 35 2.11 -3.07 15.51
N ILE A 36 2.10 -2.56 14.28
CA ILE A 36 0.93 -1.98 13.63
C ILE A 36 0.65 -2.76 12.34
N VAL A 37 -0.62 -3.03 12.07
CA VAL A 37 -1.08 -3.52 10.76
C VAL A 37 -2.01 -2.50 10.12
N GLY A 38 -2.05 -2.51 8.80
CA GLY A 38 -2.90 -1.60 8.04
C GLY A 38 -3.59 -2.27 6.88
N GLU A 39 -4.83 -1.87 6.64
CA GLU A 39 -5.52 -2.14 5.37
C GLU A 39 -5.95 -0.82 4.75
N GLY A 40 -5.86 -0.73 3.42
CA GLY A 40 -6.16 0.52 2.74
C GLY A 40 -6.40 0.35 1.25
N GLU A 41 -6.59 1.48 0.60
CA GLU A 41 -6.81 1.58 -0.83
C GLU A 41 -6.17 2.87 -1.36
N GLY A 42 -5.58 2.77 -2.55
CA GLY A 42 -5.01 3.91 -3.25
C GLY A 42 -5.42 3.96 -4.71
N LYS A 43 -5.38 5.17 -5.27
CA LYS A 43 -5.55 5.48 -6.68
C LYS A 43 -4.23 5.99 -7.26
N PRO A 44 -3.37 5.12 -7.80
CA PRO A 44 -1.99 5.47 -8.13
C PRO A 44 -1.88 6.62 -9.14
N TYR A 45 -2.77 6.68 -10.11
CA TYR A 45 -2.76 7.70 -11.15
C TYR A 45 -3.35 9.05 -10.71
N GLU A 46 -4.09 9.08 -9.59
CA GLU A 46 -4.63 10.32 -8.98
C GLU A 46 -3.73 10.82 -7.84
N GLY A 47 -2.77 10.01 -7.37
CA GLY A 47 -1.89 10.37 -6.25
C GLY A 47 -2.59 10.39 -4.89
N THR A 48 -3.71 9.68 -4.73
CA THR A 48 -4.50 9.66 -3.49
C THR A 48 -4.55 8.26 -2.89
N GLN A 49 -4.60 8.18 -1.56
CA GLN A 49 -4.79 6.93 -0.83
C GLN A 49 -5.33 7.19 0.58
N SER A 50 -5.96 6.17 1.17
CA SER A 50 -6.35 6.14 2.59
C SER A 50 -6.08 4.76 3.18
N MET A 51 -5.83 4.70 4.48
CA MET A 51 -5.58 3.46 5.20
C MET A 51 -6.06 3.55 6.65
N ASP A 52 -6.56 2.42 7.15
CA ASP A 52 -6.88 2.22 8.56
C ASP A 52 -5.76 1.43 9.22
N LEU A 53 -5.18 2.00 10.28
CA LEU A 53 -4.04 1.44 10.98
C LEU A 53 -4.47 0.97 12.38
N THR A 54 -4.06 -0.24 12.76
CA THR A 54 -4.40 -0.87 14.04
C THR A 54 -3.13 -1.31 14.75
N VAL A 55 -2.91 -0.81 15.95
CA VAL A 55 -1.86 -1.31 16.86
C VAL A 55 -2.28 -2.72 17.30
N LYS A 56 -1.49 -3.72 16.94
CA LYS A 56 -1.73 -5.12 17.32
C LYS A 56 -1.01 -5.50 18.60
N GLU A 57 0.15 -4.92 18.85
CA GLU A 57 0.94 -5.18 20.05
C GLU A 57 1.37 -3.85 20.68
N SER A 58 1.31 -3.80 22.00
CA SER A 58 1.69 -2.64 22.82
C SER A 58 0.76 -1.42 22.72
N ALA A 59 -0.55 -1.66 22.65
CA ALA A 59 -1.55 -0.59 22.76
C ALA A 59 -1.83 -0.21 24.24
N PRO A 60 -2.02 1.09 24.57
CA PRO A 60 -1.83 2.25 23.70
C PRO A 60 -0.34 2.56 23.50
N LEU A 61 0.02 3.14 22.34
CA LEU A 61 1.39 3.62 22.12
C LEU A 61 1.72 4.74 23.10
N PRO A 62 2.88 4.70 23.79
CA PRO A 62 3.28 5.73 24.75
C PRO A 62 3.93 6.95 24.08
N PHE A 63 3.64 7.18 22.80
CA PHE A 63 4.17 8.27 21.98
C PHE A 63 3.12 8.71 20.96
N ALA A 64 3.34 9.88 20.35
CA ALA A 64 2.45 10.43 19.34
C ALA A 64 2.42 9.56 18.08
N TYR A 65 1.33 9.63 17.32
CA TYR A 65 1.21 8.87 16.09
C TYR A 65 2.09 9.41 14.95
N ASP A 66 2.33 10.71 14.97
CA ASP A 66 3.08 11.47 13.96
C ASP A 66 4.61 11.43 14.20
#